data_AF-U3TEJ1-F1
#
_entry.id   AF-U3TEJ1-F1
#
_cell.length_a   1.000
_cell.length_b   1.000
_cell.length_c   1.000
_cell.angle_alpha   90.00
_cell.angle_beta   90.00
_cell.angle_gamma   90.00
#
_symmetry.space_group_name_H-M   'P 1'
#
loop_
_entity.id
_entity.type
_entity.pdbx_description
1 polymer ?
#
loop_
_entity_poly.entity_id
_entity_poly.type
_entity_poly.pdbx_seq_one_letter_code
_entity_poly.pdbx_strand_id
1 'polypeptide(L)' 'MGKFRIKTKELRGMSIEELEKTLRELRIKLMGLRYKAKVGLLENPGELRETRRNVARILTVLREKRAGEEKA' A
#
# COMPACT_ATOMS: atom_id res chain seq x y z
N MET A 1 -15.10 4.63 8.21
CA MET A 1 -14.05 4.00 7.36
C MET A 1 -12.78 4.86 7.46
N GLY A 2 -11.59 4.27 7.58
CA GLY A 2 -10.35 5.03 7.86
C GLY A 2 -9.94 5.97 6.72
N LYS A 3 -9.54 7.20 7.06
CA LYS A 3 -9.17 8.31 6.17
C LYS A 3 -8.04 7.98 5.15
N PHE A 4 -7.33 6.88 5.35
CA PHE A 4 -6.13 6.49 4.58
C PHE A 4 -6.31 5.24 3.71
N ARG A 5 -7.52 4.70 3.57
CA ARG A 5 -7.77 3.48 2.77
C ARG A 5 -7.74 3.80 1.28
N ILE A 6 -6.89 3.11 0.52
CA ILE A 6 -6.94 3.14 -0.96
C ILE A 6 -7.98 2.12 -1.44
N LYS A 7 -8.84 2.52 -2.39
CA LYS A 7 -9.84 1.62 -2.96
C LYS A 7 -9.19 0.71 -4.01
N THR A 8 -9.57 -0.55 -4.01
CA THR A 8 -9.07 -1.54 -4.97
C THR A 8 -9.40 -1.17 -6.43
N LYS A 9 -10.53 -0.50 -6.67
CA LYS A 9 -10.90 -0.01 -8.01
C LYS A 9 -9.88 0.98 -8.56
N GLU A 10 -9.38 1.91 -7.73
CA GLU A 10 -8.37 2.91 -8.12
C GLU A 10 -7.05 2.22 -8.47
N LEU A 11 -6.62 1.24 -7.66
CA LEU A 11 -5.40 0.47 -7.91
C LEU A 11 -5.44 -0.32 -9.22
N ARG A 12 -6.61 -0.85 -9.61
CA ARG A 12 -6.74 -1.59 -10.87
C ARG A 12 -6.60 -0.71 -12.11
N GLY A 13 -6.97 0.57 -11.99
CA GLY A 13 -6.83 1.57 -13.06
C GLY A 13 -5.40 2.08 -13.28
N MET A 14 -4.50 1.91 -12.30
CA MET A 14 -3.10 2.33 -12.40
C MET A 14 -2.27 1.38 -13.26
N SER A 15 -1.19 1.88 -13.87
CA SER A 15 -0.19 1.07 -14.56
C SER A 15 0.67 0.26 -13.57
N ILE A 16 1.41 -0.73 -14.05
CA ILE A 16 2.33 -1.52 -13.20
C ILE A 16 3.40 -0.61 -12.60
N GLU A 17 3.97 0.31 -13.39
CA GLU A 17 5.00 1.26 -12.94
C GLU A 17 4.46 2.21 -11.85
N GLU A 18 3.24 2.71 -12.03
CA GLU A 18 2.56 3.55 -11.04
C GLU A 18 2.33 2.79 -9.73
N LEU A 19 1.83 1.55 -9.82
CA LEU A 19 1.61 0.69 -8.66
C LEU A 19 2.91 0.41 -7.91
N GLU A 20 4.01 0.17 -8.62
CA GLU A 20 5.32 0.00 -8.00
C GLU A 20 5.84 1.26 -7.34
N LYS A 21 5.63 2.43 -7.97
CA LYS A 21 5.99 3.73 -7.38
C LYS A 21 5.20 3.96 -6.08
N THR A 22 3.88 3.80 -6.11
CA THR A 22 3.03 3.93 -4.92
C THR A 22 3.40 2.90 -3.84
N LEU A 23 3.78 1.67 -4.23
CA LEU A 23 4.26 0.65 -3.30
C LEU A 23 5.53 1.10 -2.56
N ARG A 24 6.50 1.68 -3.27
CA ARG A 24 7.74 2.20 -2.69
C ARG A 24 7.45 3.32 -1.68
N GLU A 25 6.61 4.27 -2.06
CA GLU A 25 6.20 5.39 -1.19
C GLU A 25 5.51 4.89 0.09
N LEU A 26 4.57 3.94 -0.03
CA LEU A 26 3.88 3.38 1.13
C LEU A 26 4.79 2.54 2.04
N ARG A 27 5.83 1.89 1.49
CA ARG A 27 6.83 1.17 2.29
C ARG A 27 7.67 2.14 3.13
N ILE A 28 8.11 3.25 2.55
CA ILE A 28 8.84 4.30 3.27
C ILE A 28 7.95 4.87 4.37
N LYS A 29 6.70 5.21 4.05
CA LYS A 29 5.72 5.67 5.03
C LYS A 29 5.51 4.66 6.17
N LEU A 30 5.38 3.36 5.83
CA LEU A 30 5.22 2.29 6.81
C LEU A 30 6.44 2.19 7.74
N MET A 31 7.66 2.35 7.22
CA MET A 31 8.87 2.39 8.05
C MET A 31 8.85 3.58 9.01
N GLY A 32 8.50 4.77 8.53
CA GLY A 32 8.34 5.95 9.39
C GLY A 32 7.29 5.76 10.48
N LEU A 33 6.13 5.16 10.15
CA LEU A 33 5.09 4.84 11.14
C LEU A 33 5.55 3.79 12.16
N ARG A 34 6.31 2.76 11.72
CA ARG A 34 6.90 1.77 12.63
C ARG A 34 7.92 2.40 13.57
N TYR A 35 8.73 3.32 13.07
CA TYR A 35 9.68 4.07 13.89
C TYR A 35 8.95 4.92 14.93
N LYS A 36 7.95 5.71 14.52
CA LYS A 36 7.09 6.48 15.45
C LYS A 36 6.41 5.59 16.49
N ALA A 37 5.92 4.42 16.08
CA ALA A 37 5.34 3.43 16.99
C ALA A 37 6.34 2.96 18.05
N LYS A 38 7.58 2.68 17.64
CA LYS A 38 8.65 2.21 18.53
C LYS A 38 9.07 3.28 19.54
N VAL A 39 9.11 4.55 19.14
CA VAL A 39 9.48 5.68 20.01
C VAL A 39 8.29 6.17 20.86
N GLY A 40 7.09 5.63 20.67
CA GLY A 40 5.87 6.03 21.40
C GLY A 40 5.23 7.33 20.90
N LEU A 41 5.66 7.84 19.74
CA LEU A 41 5.16 9.07 19.10
C LEU A 41 4.12 8.77 18.01
N LEU A 42 3.49 7.60 18.05
CA LEU A 42 2.46 7.24 17.07
C LEU A 42 1.11 7.82 17.49
N GLU A 43 0.74 8.93 16.88
CA GLU A 43 -0.54 9.61 17.14
C GLU A 43 -1.75 8.76 16.73
N ASN A 44 -1.64 7.98 15.65
CA ASN A 44 -2.76 7.20 15.12
C ASN A 44 -2.38 5.74 14.78
N PRO A 45 -2.66 4.78 15.68
CA PRO A 45 -2.47 3.35 15.44
C PRO A 45 -3.24 2.81 14.23
N GLY A 46 -4.38 3.44 13.89
CA GLY A 46 -5.20 3.08 12.73
C GLY A 46 -4.49 3.33 11.40
N GLU A 47 -3.63 4.35 11.33
CA GLU A 47 -2.86 4.67 10.14
C GLU A 47 -1.82 3.59 9.84
N LEU A 48 -1.18 3.03 10.88
CA LEU A 48 -0.24 1.91 10.73
C LEU A 48 -0.96 0.66 10.18
N ARG A 49 -2.18 0.36 10.67
CA ARG A 49 -2.98 -0.77 10.19
C ARG A 49 -3.45 -0.58 8.74
N GLU A 50 -3.95 0.60 8.39
CA GLU A 50 -4.41 0.86 7.02
C GLU A 50 -3.25 0.94 6.02
N THR A 51 -2.11 1.53 6.39
CA THR A 51 -0.91 1.55 5.53
C THR A 51 -0.43 0.14 5.19
N ARG A 52 -0.38 -0.78 6.19
CA ARG A 52 -0.08 -2.21 5.94
C ARG A 52 -1.06 -2.86 4.98
N ARG A 53 -2.36 -2.59 5.14
CA ARG A 53 -3.40 -3.14 4.26
C ARG A 53 -3.30 -2.60 2.84
N ASN A 54 -2.98 -1.32 2.67
CA ASN A 54 -2.79 -0.73 1.35
C ASN A 54 -1.61 -1.36 0.61
N VAL A 55 -0.47 -1.58 1.30
CA VAL A 55 0.67 -2.31 0.74
C VAL A 55 0.26 -3.71 0.27
N ALA A 56 -0.49 -4.45 1.09
CA ALA A 56 -0.99 -5.77 0.71
C ALA A 56 -1.91 -5.73 -0.52
N ARG A 57 -2.86 -4.77 -0.57
CA ARG A 57 -3.76 -4.60 -1.72
C ARG A 57 -2.99 -4.32 -3.03
N ILE A 58 -1.99 -3.45 -2.98
CA ILE A 58 -1.16 -3.13 -4.16
C ILE A 58 -0.38 -4.36 -4.62
N LEU A 59 0.23 -5.10 -3.70
CA LEU A 59 0.95 -6.33 -4.04
C LEU A 59 0.02 -7.38 -4.70
N THR A 60 -1.21 -7.50 -4.21
CA THR A 60 -2.20 -8.38 -4.83
C THR A 60 -2.52 -7.94 -6.26
N VAL A 61 -2.81 -6.66 -6.50
CA VAL A 61 -3.13 -6.15 -7.84
C VAL A 61 -1.94 -6.24 -8.78
N LEU A 62 -0.72 -5.97 -8.31
CA LEU A 62 0.51 -6.17 -9.10
C LEU A 62 0.67 -7.62 -9.53
N ARG A 63 0.40 -8.58 -8.63
CA ARG A 63 0.44 -10.01 -8.96
C ARG A 63 -0.66 -10.38 -9.96
N GLU A 64 -1.88 -9.87 -9.77
CA GLU A 64 -3.00 -10.08 -10.71
C GLU A 64 -2.64 -9.58 -12.12
N LYS A 65 -2.06 -8.37 -12.24
CA LYS A 65 -1.66 -7.78 -13.53
C LYS A 65 -0.54 -8.58 -14.20
N ARG A 66 0.54 -8.89 -13.49
CA ARG A 66 1.68 -9.65 -14.03
C ARG A 66 1.27 -11.07 -14.48
N ALA A 67 0.42 -11.75 -13.70
CA ALA A 67 -0.08 -13.07 -14.07
C ALA A 67 -1.06 -13.05 -15.26
N GLY A 68 -1.67 -11.89 -15.55
CA GLY A 68 -2.48 -11.68 -16.75
C GLY A 68 -1.64 -11.45 -17.99
N GLU A 69 -0.51 -10.73 -17.86
CA GLU A 69 0.46 -10.52 -18.95
C GLU A 69 1.17 -11.82 -19.36
N GLU A 70 1.47 -12.71 -18.41
CA GLU A 70 2.13 -14.00 -18.68
C GLU A 70 1.24 -15.02 -19.41
N LYS A 71 -0.06 -14.74 -19.52
CA LYS A 71 -1.06 -15.60 -20.18
C LYS A 71 -1.54 -15.07 -21.53
N ALA A 72 -1.02 -13.93 -21.98
CA ALA A 72 -1.30 -13.31 -23.27
C ALA A 72 -0.15 -13.57 -24.24
#